data_AF-A0A4U8UB38-F1
#
_entry.id   AF-A0A4U8UB38-F1
#
_cell.length_a   1.000
_cell.length_b   1.000
_cell.length_c   1.000
_cell.angle_alpha   90.00
_cell.angle_beta   90.00
_cell.angle_gamma   90.00
#
_symmetry.space_group_name_H-M   'P 1'
#
loop_
_entity.id
_entity.type
_entity.pdbx_description
1 polymer ?
#
loop_
_entity_poly.entity_id
_entity_poly.type
_entity_poly.pdbx_seq_one_letter_code
_entity_poly.pdbx_strand_id
1 'polypeptide(L)'
;MSISTILSYLIFKFIYRIIFKSQKKISKFLVFLGSIGLIIFYYTPYSFYLEPSFWQFRRICKLNELPNDEYKYNKILGYFDTNLDTLDWEELNKETQIAHSSPIAIDYRRKVINYSSSTPKNKGRLSYNYVFLYPHSKEKFSQQNLPLIGILTTWQTRRYFLDGNEGSGFYWSEEVLTCVDVNAEMQYLRNNNEQ
;
A
#
# COMPACT_ATOMS: atom_id res chain seq x y z
N MET A 1 1.37 -38.42 31.29
CA MET A 1 0.16 -37.61 31.04
C MET A 1 -0.27 -37.00 32.36
N SER A 2 -0.15 -35.68 32.54
CA SER A 2 -0.33 -35.03 33.85
C SER A 2 -1.81 -34.88 34.19
N ILE A 3 -2.16 -34.91 35.48
CA ILE A 3 -3.55 -34.72 35.98
C ILE A 3 -4.19 -33.44 35.40
N SER A 4 -3.39 -32.40 35.18
CA SER A 4 -3.79 -31.15 34.53
C SER A 4 -4.34 -31.35 33.10
N THR A 5 -3.69 -32.20 32.28
CA THR A 5 -4.15 -32.49 30.91
C THR A 5 -5.48 -33.25 30.87
N ILE A 6 -5.70 -34.15 31.84
CA ILE A 6 -6.95 -34.92 31.96
C ILE A 6 -8.10 -34.01 32.41
N LEU A 7 -7.85 -33.14 33.39
CA LEU A 7 -8.84 -32.19 33.89
C LEU A 7 -9.24 -31.18 32.80
N SER A 8 -8.26 -30.65 32.07
CA SER A 8 -8.48 -29.78 30.92
C SER A 8 -9.35 -30.46 29.86
N TYR A 9 -9.01 -31.70 29.47
CA TYR A 9 -9.79 -32.47 28.49
C TYR A 9 -11.25 -32.68 28.93
N LEU A 10 -11.49 -33.02 30.20
CA LEU A 10 -12.84 -33.22 30.73
C LEU A 10 -13.66 -31.92 30.75
N ILE A 11 -13.04 -30.79 31.11
CA ILE A 11 -13.68 -29.47 31.08
C ILE A 11 -14.08 -29.10 29.64
N PHE A 12 -13.17 -29.23 28.67
CA PHE A 12 -13.46 -28.95 27.27
C PHE A 12 -14.56 -29.87 26.71
N LYS A 13 -14.55 -31.15 27.08
CA LYS A 13 -15.60 -32.12 26.68
C LYS A 13 -16.97 -31.74 27.24
N PHE A 14 -17.03 -31.22 28.46
CA PHE A 14 -18.27 -30.80 29.10
C PHE A 14 -18.83 -29.52 28.44
N ILE A 15 -17.97 -28.53 28.20
CA ILE A 15 -18.30 -27.30 27.48
C ILE A 15 -18.78 -27.62 26.06
N TYR A 16 -18.07 -28.50 25.33
CA TYR A 16 -18.46 -28.97 24.02
C TYR A 16 -19.85 -29.61 24.04
N ARG A 17 -20.13 -30.51 24.99
CA ARG A 17 -21.47 -31.12 25.12
C ARG A 17 -22.57 -30.11 25.41
N ILE A 18 -22.32 -29.07 26.19
CA ILE A 18 -23.31 -28.02 26.50
C ILE A 18 -23.61 -27.18 25.26
N ILE A 19 -22.57 -26.77 24.53
CA ILE A 19 -22.68 -25.96 23.31
C ILE A 19 -23.33 -26.76 22.17
N PHE A 20 -22.95 -28.04 22.02
CA PHE A 20 -23.39 -28.91 20.92
C PHE A 20 -24.64 -29.77 21.22
N LYS A 21 -25.38 -29.48 22.30
CA LYS A 21 -26.58 -30.25 22.70
C LYS A 21 -27.77 -30.12 21.74
N SER A 22 -27.82 -29.06 20.94
CA SER A 22 -28.97 -28.76 20.05
C SER A 22 -28.50 -28.30 18.68
N GLN A 23 -28.91 -29.00 17.62
CA GLN A 23 -28.57 -28.63 16.24
C GLN A 23 -29.00 -27.19 15.89
N LYS A 24 -30.11 -26.72 16.44
CA LYS A 24 -30.60 -25.33 16.26
C LYS A 24 -29.72 -24.29 16.95
N LYS A 25 -29.10 -24.63 18.09
CA LYS A 25 -28.13 -23.75 18.80
C LYS A 25 -26.76 -23.76 18.12
N ILE A 26 -26.32 -24.92 17.63
CA ILE A 26 -25.08 -25.08 16.86
C ILE A 26 -25.12 -24.24 15.59
N SER A 27 -26.21 -24.32 14.82
CA SER A 27 -26.37 -23.55 13.58
C SER A 27 -26.23 -22.04 13.82
N LYS A 28 -26.88 -21.50 14.86
CA LYS A 28 -26.77 -20.07 15.22
C LYS A 28 -25.35 -19.69 15.63
N PHE A 29 -24.67 -20.54 16.39
CA PHE A 29 -23.30 -20.30 16.85
C PHE A 29 -22.29 -20.33 15.68
N LEU A 30 -22.45 -21.25 14.73
CA LEU A 30 -21.63 -21.32 13.52
C LEU A 30 -21.83 -20.12 12.61
N VAL A 31 -23.08 -19.64 12.45
CA VAL A 31 -23.37 -18.42 11.69
C VAL A 31 -22.69 -17.21 12.35
N PHE A 32 -22.72 -17.12 13.68
CA PHE A 32 -22.03 -16.06 14.42
C PHE A 32 -20.51 -16.10 14.22
N LEU A 33 -19.86 -17.26 14.42
CA LEU A 33 -18.43 -17.42 14.16
C LEU A 33 -18.06 -17.13 12.71
N GLY A 34 -18.87 -17.59 11.76
CA GLY A 34 -18.69 -17.32 10.34
C GLY A 34 -18.75 -15.83 10.03
N SER A 35 -19.70 -15.10 10.61
CA SER A 35 -19.81 -13.64 10.42
C SER A 35 -18.61 -12.88 11.00
N ILE A 36 -18.14 -13.25 12.19
CA ILE A 36 -16.92 -12.66 12.78
C ILE A 36 -15.70 -12.96 11.90
N GLY A 37 -15.57 -14.21 11.45
CA GLY A 37 -14.48 -14.61 10.55
C GLY A 37 -14.47 -13.81 9.25
N LEU A 38 -15.65 -13.56 8.66
CA LEU A 38 -15.78 -12.75 7.45
C LEU A 38 -15.42 -11.28 7.68
N ILE A 39 -15.82 -10.70 8.82
CA ILE A 39 -15.44 -9.32 9.18
C ILE A 39 -13.92 -9.23 9.34
N ILE A 40 -13.31 -10.13 10.12
CA ILE A 40 -11.86 -10.16 10.30
C ILE A 40 -11.17 -10.32 8.94
N PHE A 41 -11.63 -11.26 8.11
CA PHE A 41 -11.09 -11.48 6.77
C PHE A 41 -11.15 -10.22 5.90
N TYR A 42 -12.30 -9.53 5.89
CA TYR A 42 -12.49 -8.28 5.14
C TYR A 42 -11.52 -7.18 5.58
N TYR A 43 -11.17 -7.12 6.87
CA TYR A 43 -10.23 -6.11 7.39
C TYR A 43 -8.77 -6.58 7.42
N THR A 44 -8.47 -7.84 7.10
CA THR A 44 -7.08 -8.30 6.95
C THR A 44 -6.48 -7.87 5.61
N PRO A 45 -5.17 -7.57 5.52
CA PRO A 45 -4.53 -7.20 4.25
C PRO A 45 -4.65 -8.28 3.16
N TYR A 46 -4.77 -9.55 3.56
CA TYR A 46 -4.92 -10.69 2.65
C TYR A 46 -6.10 -10.56 1.68
N SER A 47 -7.20 -9.93 2.09
CA SER A 47 -8.35 -9.77 1.20
C SER A 47 -8.11 -8.75 0.08
N PHE A 48 -7.09 -7.88 0.17
CA PHE A 48 -6.68 -7.02 -0.95
C PHE A 48 -6.26 -7.82 -2.18
N TYR A 49 -5.66 -8.99 -1.99
CA TYR A 49 -5.19 -9.87 -3.07
C TYR A 49 -6.33 -10.45 -3.93
N LEU A 50 -7.56 -10.38 -3.44
CA LEU A 50 -8.75 -10.76 -4.21
C LEU A 50 -9.17 -9.69 -5.23
N GLU A 51 -8.58 -8.49 -5.15
CA GLU A 51 -9.00 -7.34 -5.94
C GLU A 51 -8.07 -7.09 -7.13
N PRO A 52 -8.56 -7.11 -8.38
CA PRO A 52 -7.71 -6.90 -9.56
C PRO A 52 -6.99 -5.54 -9.56
N SER A 53 -7.61 -4.49 -9.01
CA SER A 53 -6.98 -3.16 -8.91
C SER A 53 -5.78 -3.15 -7.97
N PHE A 54 -5.78 -4.00 -6.93
CA PHE A 54 -4.64 -4.12 -6.02
C PHE A 54 -3.41 -4.71 -6.72
N TRP A 55 -3.62 -5.68 -7.60
CA TRP A 55 -2.53 -6.23 -8.42
C TRP A 55 -1.96 -5.20 -9.40
N GLN A 56 -2.82 -4.37 -10.00
CA GLN A 56 -2.38 -3.27 -10.86
C GLN A 56 -1.56 -2.24 -10.06
N PHE A 57 -2.06 -1.83 -8.91
CA PHE A 57 -1.35 -0.98 -7.96
C PHE A 57 0.05 -1.52 -7.62
N ARG A 58 0.12 -2.78 -7.18
CA ARG A 58 1.37 -3.44 -6.81
C ARG A 58 2.36 -3.50 -7.98
N ARG A 59 1.88 -3.79 -9.18
CA ARG A 59 2.72 -3.84 -10.40
C ARG A 59 3.33 -2.47 -10.72
N ILE A 60 2.58 -1.39 -10.51
CA ILE A 60 3.10 -0.03 -10.70
C ILE A 60 4.15 0.27 -9.63
N CYS A 61 3.90 -0.05 -8.36
CA CYS A 61 4.86 0.19 -7.29
C CYS A 61 6.19 -0.54 -7.49
N LYS A 62 6.16 -1.76 -8.04
CA LYS A 62 7.38 -2.53 -8.39
C LYS A 62 8.28 -1.84 -9.42
N LEU A 63 7.78 -0.87 -10.20
CA LEU A 63 8.63 -0.10 -11.11
C LEU A 63 9.69 0.71 -10.36
N ASN A 64 9.40 1.13 -9.12
CA ASN A 64 10.38 1.85 -8.29
C ASN A 64 11.55 0.97 -7.85
N GLU A 65 11.36 -0.35 -7.78
CA GLU A 65 12.39 -1.33 -7.40
C GLU A 65 13.36 -1.66 -8.54
N LEU A 66 13.03 -1.28 -9.79
CA LEU A 66 13.92 -1.48 -10.93
C LEU A 66 15.20 -0.63 -10.81
N PRO A 67 16.32 -1.07 -11.42
CA PRO A 67 17.53 -0.27 -11.55
C PRO A 67 17.24 1.10 -12.16
N ASN A 68 17.95 2.13 -11.72
CA ASN A 68 17.79 3.50 -12.21
C ASN A 68 18.46 3.66 -13.58
N ASP A 69 17.82 3.13 -14.62
CA ASP A 69 18.26 3.17 -16.01
C ASP A 69 17.17 3.69 -16.94
N GLU A 70 17.53 3.87 -18.21
CA GLU A 70 16.63 4.33 -19.27
C GLU A 70 15.39 3.44 -19.41
N TYR A 71 15.56 2.13 -19.21
CA TYR A 71 14.47 1.16 -19.29
C TYR A 71 13.40 1.42 -18.22
N LYS A 72 13.80 1.59 -16.95
CA LYS A 72 12.88 1.95 -15.86
C LYS A 72 12.15 3.26 -16.17
N TYR A 73 12.90 4.27 -16.59
CA TYR A 73 12.36 5.60 -16.84
C TYR A 73 11.32 5.60 -17.97
N ASN A 74 11.65 4.99 -19.11
CA ASN A 74 10.71 4.84 -20.21
C ASN A 74 9.52 3.95 -19.83
N LYS A 75 9.69 2.96 -18.95
CA LYS A 75 8.56 2.17 -18.42
C LYS A 75 7.62 3.00 -17.55
N ILE A 76 8.14 3.85 -16.67
CA ILE A 76 7.33 4.75 -15.83
C ILE A 76 6.60 5.77 -16.71
N LEU A 77 7.34 6.47 -17.57
CA LEU A 77 6.82 7.50 -18.46
C LEU A 77 5.80 6.93 -19.46
N GLY A 78 5.96 5.67 -19.88
CA GLY A 78 5.00 4.99 -20.76
C GLY A 78 3.58 4.89 -20.20
N TYR A 79 3.38 4.92 -18.87
CA TYR A 79 2.03 5.02 -18.28
C TYR A 79 1.36 6.38 -18.54
N PHE A 80 2.14 7.35 -19.00
CA PHE A 80 1.73 8.73 -19.27
C PHE A 80 1.75 9.06 -20.76
N ASP A 81 1.91 8.05 -21.62
CA ASP A 81 1.99 8.22 -23.08
C ASP A 81 3.20 9.07 -23.51
N THR A 82 4.30 9.00 -22.75
CA THR A 82 5.55 9.73 -23.01
C THR A 82 6.77 8.84 -22.76
N ASN A 83 7.96 9.34 -23.07
CA ASN A 83 9.26 8.72 -22.83
C ASN A 83 10.33 9.80 -22.65
N LEU A 84 11.59 9.42 -22.43
CA LEU A 84 12.69 10.38 -22.24
C LEU A 84 12.97 11.25 -23.47
N ASP A 85 12.75 10.73 -24.68
CA ASP A 85 12.98 11.44 -25.95
C ASP A 85 11.89 12.48 -26.23
N THR A 86 10.66 12.23 -25.80
CA THR A 86 9.50 13.10 -26.01
C THR A 86 9.22 14.03 -24.84
N LEU A 87 10.03 13.96 -23.78
CA LEU A 87 9.86 14.77 -22.58
C LEU A 87 10.20 16.23 -22.89
N ASP A 88 9.35 17.17 -22.47
CA ASP A 88 9.65 18.60 -22.57
C ASP A 88 10.61 19.02 -21.45
N TRP A 89 11.90 18.83 -21.69
CA TRP A 89 12.96 19.19 -20.76
C TRP A 89 13.02 20.70 -20.48
N GLU A 90 12.59 21.54 -21.42
CA GLU A 90 12.59 22.99 -21.21
C GLU A 90 11.52 23.38 -20.19
N GLU A 91 10.31 22.84 -20.35
CA GLU A 91 9.21 23.08 -19.42
C GLU A 91 9.51 22.53 -18.03
N LEU A 92 10.06 21.31 -17.95
CA LEU A 92 10.45 20.72 -16.67
C LEU A 92 11.49 21.57 -15.93
N ASN A 93 12.47 22.11 -16.65
CA ASN A 93 13.48 23.01 -16.06
C ASN A 93 12.92 24.39 -15.66
N LYS A 94 11.73 24.79 -16.14
CA LYS A 94 11.01 25.98 -15.61
C LYS A 94 10.31 25.64 -14.29
N GLU A 95 9.65 24.47 -14.23
CA GLU A 95 8.92 23.99 -13.05
C GLU A 95 9.83 23.56 -11.88
N THR A 96 11.06 23.09 -12.15
CA THR A 96 12.04 22.67 -11.12
C THR A 96 12.42 23.77 -10.12
N GLN A 97 12.05 25.02 -10.39
CA GLN A 97 12.17 26.14 -9.45
C GLN A 97 11.19 26.06 -8.28
N ILE A 98 10.10 25.26 -8.39
CA ILE A 98 9.13 25.00 -7.33
C ILE A 98 9.48 23.66 -6.67
N ALA A 99 10.60 23.63 -5.98
CA ALA A 99 10.96 22.49 -5.14
C ALA A 99 10.04 22.43 -3.93
N HIS A 100 9.12 21.47 -3.87
CA HIS A 100 8.47 21.13 -2.62
C HIS A 100 9.46 20.36 -1.74
N SER A 101 9.71 20.83 -0.53
CA SER A 101 10.35 20.02 0.50
C SER A 101 9.32 19.03 1.04
N SER A 102 9.31 17.81 0.50
CA SER A 102 8.47 16.73 1.06
C SER A 102 9.37 15.62 1.58
N PRO A 103 9.07 15.06 2.77
CA PRO A 103 9.62 13.79 3.18
C PRO A 103 8.99 12.68 2.32
N ILE A 104 9.30 12.62 1.02
CA ILE A 104 8.90 11.48 0.22
C ILE A 104 9.77 10.31 0.65
N ALA A 105 9.16 9.35 1.34
CA ALA A 105 9.77 8.09 1.72
C ALA A 105 9.89 7.16 0.50
N ILE A 106 10.50 7.64 -0.59
CA ILE A 106 11.18 6.75 -1.53
C ILE A 106 12.49 6.45 -0.81
N ASP A 107 12.43 5.53 0.17
CA ASP A 107 13.55 5.14 1.03
C ASP A 107 14.83 5.05 0.19
N TYR A 108 15.94 5.72 0.53
CA TYR A 108 16.96 5.16 1.43
C TYR A 108 17.59 6.25 2.34
N ARG A 109 17.20 6.34 3.62
CA ARG A 109 17.80 7.21 4.69
C ARG A 109 17.66 8.75 4.53
N ARG A 110 16.57 9.34 5.06
CA ARG A 110 16.46 10.74 5.53
C ARG A 110 17.38 11.78 4.84
N LYS A 111 17.11 12.15 3.59
CA LYS A 111 17.55 13.41 3.00
C LYS A 111 16.36 14.08 2.33
N VAL A 112 16.15 15.36 2.63
CA VAL A 112 15.17 16.18 1.91
C VAL A 112 15.67 16.28 0.48
N ILE A 113 14.90 15.72 -0.46
CA ILE A 113 15.20 15.81 -1.88
C ILE A 113 14.13 16.74 -2.47
N ASN A 114 14.59 17.77 -3.17
CA ASN A 114 13.69 18.58 -3.96
C ASN A 114 13.06 17.68 -5.03
N TYR A 115 11.76 17.82 -5.26
CA TYR A 115 11.07 17.06 -6.30
C TYR A 115 10.10 17.93 -7.06
N SER A 116 9.80 17.54 -8.29
CA SER A 116 8.58 17.93 -8.99
C SER A 116 7.74 16.70 -9.28
N SER A 117 6.46 16.91 -9.51
CA SER A 117 5.51 15.84 -9.80
C SER A 117 4.65 16.23 -10.97
N SER A 118 4.39 15.27 -11.85
CA SER A 118 3.36 15.44 -12.87
C SER A 118 1.97 15.59 -12.24
N THR A 119 1.02 16.12 -13.00
CA THR A 119 -0.39 16.02 -12.63
C THR A 119 -0.79 14.55 -12.41
N PRO A 120 -1.49 14.22 -11.32
CA PRO A 120 -1.98 12.86 -11.09
C PRO A 120 -2.95 12.39 -12.18
N LYS A 121 -2.71 11.19 -12.73
CA LYS A 121 -3.68 10.44 -13.53
C LYS A 121 -4.49 9.52 -12.62
N ASN A 122 -5.79 9.47 -12.84
CA ASN A 122 -6.70 8.61 -12.08
C ASN A 122 -7.23 7.49 -12.97
N LYS A 123 -7.26 6.25 -12.45
CA LYS A 123 -7.86 5.09 -13.13
C LYS A 123 -8.56 4.19 -12.13
N GLY A 124 -9.89 4.33 -12.06
CA GLY A 124 -10.70 3.59 -11.08
C GLY A 124 -10.28 3.93 -9.66
N ARG A 125 -9.72 2.95 -8.94
CA ARG A 125 -9.25 3.09 -7.55
C ARG A 125 -7.79 3.50 -7.42
N LEU A 126 -7.14 3.79 -8.54
CA LEU A 126 -5.73 4.16 -8.61
C LEU A 126 -5.60 5.65 -8.89
N SER A 127 -4.68 6.30 -8.17
CA SER A 127 -4.14 7.60 -8.54
C SER A 127 -2.63 7.49 -8.63
N TYR A 128 -2.03 7.98 -9.70
CA TYR A 128 -0.59 7.88 -9.91
C TYR A 128 -0.04 9.07 -10.68
N ASN A 129 1.19 9.45 -10.33
CA ASN A 129 1.97 10.48 -10.98
C ASN A 129 3.44 10.06 -10.98
N TYR A 130 4.19 10.47 -11.99
CA TYR A 130 5.64 10.35 -11.92
C TYR A 130 6.23 11.55 -11.18
N VAL A 131 7.40 11.34 -10.59
CA VAL A 131 8.14 12.36 -9.85
C VAL A 131 9.58 12.39 -10.30
N PHE A 132 10.13 13.59 -10.42
CA PHE A 132 11.55 13.81 -10.60
C PHE A 132 12.16 14.15 -9.25
N LEU A 133 13.20 13.43 -8.86
CA LEU A 133 13.94 13.65 -7.62
C LEU A 133 15.28 14.30 -7.96
N TYR A 134 15.59 15.40 -7.29
CA TYR A 134 16.76 16.24 -7.55
C TYR A 134 17.81 16.09 -6.44
N PRO A 135 18.76 15.15 -6.55
CA PRO A 135 19.82 15.03 -5.57
C PRO A 135 20.79 16.22 -5.66
N HIS A 136 20.55 17.26 -4.86
CA HIS A 136 21.48 18.36 -4.56
C HIS A 136 22.33 18.88 -5.74
N SER A 137 21.74 19.13 -6.91
CA SER A 137 22.42 19.80 -8.03
C SER A 137 21.61 21.00 -8.51
N LYS A 138 22.32 22.06 -8.93
CA LYS A 138 21.75 23.27 -9.55
C LYS A 138 21.79 23.20 -11.08
N GLU A 139 22.13 22.05 -11.64
CA GLU A 139 22.34 21.89 -13.08
C GLU A 139 21.01 21.71 -13.81
N LYS A 140 20.95 22.17 -15.07
CA LYS A 140 19.79 21.94 -15.93
C LYS A 140 19.72 20.46 -16.31
N PHE A 141 18.53 19.89 -16.22
CA PHE A 141 18.29 18.51 -16.60
C PHE A 141 18.25 18.37 -18.11
N SER A 142 18.77 17.25 -18.59
CA SER A 142 18.67 16.84 -19.99
C SER A 142 18.69 15.31 -20.06
N GLN A 143 18.50 14.77 -21.25
CA GLN A 143 18.67 13.35 -21.52
C GLN A 143 20.06 12.82 -21.11
N GLN A 144 21.10 13.67 -21.11
CA GLN A 144 22.46 13.32 -20.71
C GLN A 144 22.74 13.52 -19.21
N ASN A 145 21.90 14.29 -18.52
CA ASN A 145 21.98 14.55 -17.08
C ASN A 145 20.63 14.23 -16.43
N LEU A 146 20.35 12.93 -16.34
CA LEU A 146 19.02 12.45 -15.96
C LEU A 146 18.75 12.66 -14.46
N PRO A 147 17.62 13.30 -14.09
CA PRO A 147 17.12 13.24 -12.73
C PRO A 147 16.68 11.82 -12.40
N LEU A 148 16.62 11.48 -11.12
CA LEU A 148 16.01 10.22 -10.70
C LEU A 148 14.50 10.30 -10.92
N ILE A 149 13.94 9.38 -11.72
CA ILE A 149 12.50 9.31 -11.97
C ILE A 149 11.89 8.19 -11.13
N GLY A 150 10.87 8.53 -10.35
CA GLY A 150 10.04 7.60 -9.59
C GLY A 150 8.57 7.68 -10.01
N ILE A 151 7.78 6.72 -9.54
CA ILE A 151 6.32 6.76 -9.64
C ILE A 151 5.71 6.76 -8.24
N LEU A 152 4.84 7.72 -7.98
CA LEU A 152 3.96 7.71 -6.82
C LEU A 152 2.64 7.09 -7.26
N THR A 153 2.13 6.18 -6.45
CA THR A 153 0.82 5.57 -6.69
C THR A 153 0.13 5.37 -5.38
N THR A 154 -1.16 5.69 -5.37
CA THR A 154 -2.08 5.41 -4.29
C THR A 154 -3.21 4.50 -4.78
N TRP A 155 -3.71 3.69 -3.87
CA TRP A 155 -4.85 2.81 -4.10
C TRP A 155 -5.89 2.98 -2.99
N GLN A 156 -7.09 3.38 -3.41
CA GLN A 156 -8.26 3.49 -2.55
C GLN A 156 -8.74 2.09 -2.16
N THR A 157 -8.69 1.73 -0.87
CA THR A 157 -9.01 0.36 -0.42
C THR A 157 -10.51 0.11 -0.28
N ARG A 158 -11.35 1.16 -0.31
CA ARG A 158 -12.78 1.10 0.02
C ARG A 158 -13.05 0.54 1.41
N ARG A 159 -12.05 0.57 2.29
CA ARG A 159 -12.19 0.19 3.70
C ARG A 159 -12.25 1.45 4.52
N TYR A 160 -13.30 1.55 5.31
CA TYR A 160 -13.54 2.72 6.14
C TYR A 160 -13.24 2.37 7.60
N PHE A 161 -12.55 3.28 8.28
CA PHE A 161 -12.31 3.25 9.70
C PHE A 161 -12.84 4.53 10.34
N LEU A 162 -13.16 4.46 11.64
CA LEU A 162 -13.61 5.63 12.38
C LEU A 162 -12.38 6.48 12.72
N ASP A 163 -12.41 7.75 12.34
CA ASP A 163 -11.34 8.71 12.56
C ASP A 163 -11.92 10.01 13.15
N GLY A 164 -11.03 10.93 13.50
CA GLY A 164 -11.36 12.21 14.10
C GLY A 164 -11.10 12.26 15.60
N ASN A 165 -11.28 13.44 16.17
CA ASN A 165 -11.05 13.71 17.58
C ASN A 165 -12.12 14.63 18.16
N GLU A 166 -12.14 14.70 19.49
CA GLU A 166 -13.02 15.60 20.22
C GLU A 166 -12.70 17.06 19.83
N GLY A 167 -13.72 17.79 19.34
CA GLY A 167 -13.59 19.16 18.84
C GLY A 167 -13.66 19.30 17.30
N SER A 168 -13.24 18.28 16.53
CA SER A 168 -13.39 18.28 15.06
C SER A 168 -14.47 17.32 14.54
N GLY A 169 -14.92 16.38 15.38
CA GLY A 169 -15.98 15.41 15.08
C GLY A 169 -15.43 14.06 14.62
N PHE A 170 -16.24 13.01 14.79
CA PHE A 170 -15.92 11.66 14.30
C PHE A 170 -16.49 11.46 12.89
N TYR A 171 -15.71 10.86 12.01
CA TYR A 171 -16.12 10.56 10.63
C TYR A 171 -15.51 9.25 10.13
N TRP A 172 -16.10 8.71 9.06
CA TRP A 172 -15.57 7.54 8.38
C TRP A 172 -14.50 7.97 7.38
N SER A 173 -13.26 7.56 7.61
CA SER A 173 -12.12 7.81 6.73
C SER A 173 -11.84 6.57 5.90
N GLU A 174 -11.61 6.75 4.60
CA GLU A 174 -11.21 5.66 3.71
C GLU A 174 -9.71 5.42 3.85
N GLU A 175 -9.32 4.17 4.05
CA GLU A 175 -7.92 3.76 4.00
C GLU A 175 -7.39 3.84 2.55
N VAL A 176 -6.20 4.41 2.42
CA VAL A 176 -5.50 4.55 1.14
C VAL A 176 -4.12 3.94 1.32
N LEU A 177 -3.77 3.01 0.44
CA LEU A 177 -2.41 2.45 0.41
C LEU A 177 -1.54 3.20 -0.59
N THR A 178 -0.28 3.38 -0.23
CA THR A 178 0.78 3.92 -1.08
C THR A 178 1.82 2.84 -1.38
N CYS A 179 2.71 3.09 -2.33
CA CYS A 179 3.81 2.15 -2.61
C CYS A 179 4.73 1.88 -1.40
N VAL A 180 4.78 2.81 -0.44
CA VAL A 180 5.56 2.65 0.79
C VAL A 180 4.91 1.59 1.69
N ASP A 181 3.59 1.63 1.81
CA ASP A 181 2.83 0.72 2.68
C ASP A 181 2.97 -0.74 2.20
N VAL A 182 2.88 -0.97 0.88
CA VAL A 182 3.03 -2.31 0.30
C VAL A 182 4.44 -2.86 0.51
N ASN A 183 5.46 -2.01 0.40
CA ASN A 183 6.84 -2.44 0.64
C ASN A 183 7.03 -2.86 2.10
N ALA A 184 6.49 -2.08 3.05
CA ALA A 184 6.50 -2.43 4.47
C ALA A 184 5.72 -3.73 4.75
N GLU A 185 4.56 -3.93 4.13
CA GLU A 185 3.77 -5.16 4.24
C GLU A 185 4.53 -6.39 3.70
N MET A 186 5.17 -6.27 2.54
CA MET A 186 5.98 -7.35 1.96
C MET A 186 7.18 -7.71 2.86
N GLN A 187 7.81 -6.72 3.49
CA GLN A 187 8.88 -6.96 4.46
C GLN A 187 8.35 -7.68 5.71
N TYR A 188 7.20 -7.25 6.25
CA TYR A 188 6.55 -7.91 7.38
C TYR A 188 6.22 -9.38 7.08
N LEU A 189 5.61 -9.66 5.92
CA LEU A 189 5.31 -11.03 5.50
C LEU A 189 6.57 -11.88 5.31
N ARG A 190 7.64 -11.31 4.76
CA ARG A 190 8.92 -12.03 4.61
C ARG A 190 9.50 -12.41 5.96
N ASN A 191 9.52 -11.48 6.92
CA ASN A 191 10.08 -11.71 8.25
C ASN A 191 9.30 -12.77 9.05
N ASN A 192 7.98 -12.88 8.85
CA ASN A 192 7.15 -13.89 9.53
C ASN A 192 7.22 -15.28 8.89
N ASN A 193 7.61 -15.38 7.62
CA ASN A 193 7.78 -16.68 6.94
C ASN A 193 9.17 -17.29 7.17
N GLU A 194 10.11 -16.52 7.73
CA GLU A 194 11.48 -16.95 8.07
C GLU A 194 11.62 -17.38 9.55
N GLN A 195 10.52 -17.42 10.32
CA GLN A 195 10.44 -17.91 11.72
C GLN A 195 9.68 -19.24 11.82
#